data_AF-A0A602RFL5-F1
#
_entry.id   AF-A0A602RFL5-F1
#
_cell.length_a   1.000
_cell.length_b   1.000
_cell.length_c   1.000
_cell.angle_alpha   90.00
_cell.angle_beta   90.00
_cell.angle_gamma   90.00
#
_symmetry.space_group_name_H-M   'P 1'
#
loop_
_entity.id
_entity.type
_entity.pdbx_description
1 polymer ?
#
loop_
_entity_poly.entity_id
_entity_poly.type
_entity_poly.pdbx_seq_one_letter_code
_entity_poly.pdbx_strand_id
1 'polypeptide(L)'
;MTGLTIKQEAFCQAYIETGNASEAYRTAYAADKMKPEVVHVQACKLQDNPKIALRIKELRGEIKQRHNVTVDSLLAELEEARQKALSAETPQSSAAVAATMGKAKLVGLDKQIIDHTSSDGTMATKPTTIRLVGVDPANGKPS
;
A
#
# COMPACT_ATOMS: atom_id res chain seq x y z
N MET A 1 15.96 27.31 -13.79
CA MET A 1 16.41 26.07 -14.46
C MET A 1 17.08 25.20 -13.41
N THR A 2 16.39 24.14 -13.01
CA THR A 2 16.72 23.27 -11.88
C THR A 2 18.04 22.55 -12.15
N GLY A 3 19.03 22.71 -11.26
CA GLY A 3 20.31 22.02 -11.32
C GLY A 3 20.23 20.54 -10.92
N LEU A 4 19.21 19.82 -11.42
CA LEU A 4 19.08 18.37 -11.28
C LEU A 4 19.52 17.71 -12.58
N THR A 5 20.22 16.59 -12.44
CA THR A 5 20.57 15.75 -13.59
C THR A 5 19.32 15.03 -14.11
N ILE A 6 19.31 14.65 -15.38
CA ILE A 6 18.21 13.90 -16.02
C ILE A 6 17.87 12.63 -15.22
N LYS A 7 18.87 11.96 -14.65
CA LYS A 7 18.69 10.75 -13.82
C LYS A 7 18.01 11.04 -12.48
N GLN A 8 18.30 12.19 -11.86
CA GLN A 8 17.64 12.61 -10.61
C GLN A 8 16.19 13.00 -10.85
N GLU A 9 15.89 13.65 -11.97
CA GLU A 9 14.51 13.95 -12.37
C GLU A 9 13.72 12.66 -12.63
N ALA A 10 14.30 11.70 -13.37
CA ALA A 10 13.71 10.39 -13.60
C ALA A 10 13.45 9.63 -12.29
N PHE A 11 14.37 9.72 -11.32
CA PHE A 11 14.15 9.17 -9.98
C PHE A 11 12.95 9.81 -9.27
N CYS A 12 12.84 11.14 -9.31
CA CYS A 12 11.71 11.84 -8.70
C CYS A 12 10.38 11.41 -9.33
N GLN A 13 10.32 11.29 -10.65
CA GLN A 13 9.12 10.83 -11.37
C GLN A 13 8.74 9.40 -10.99
N ALA A 14 9.70 8.45 -11.07
CA ALA A 14 9.45 7.07 -10.70
C ALA A 14 9.07 6.89 -9.22
N TYR A 15 9.61 7.73 -8.32
CA TYR A 15 9.25 7.71 -6.90
C TYR A 15 7.81 8.14 -6.64
N ILE A 16 7.30 9.09 -7.43
CA ILE A 16 5.92 9.54 -7.32
C ILE A 16 4.95 8.47 -7.83
N GLU A 17 5.32 7.74 -8.87
CA GLU A 17 4.49 6.67 -9.45
C GLU A 17 4.45 5.41 -8.57
N THR A 18 5.61 4.98 -8.05
CA THR A 18 5.75 3.71 -7.32
C THR A 18 5.62 3.86 -5.80
N GLY A 19 5.88 5.05 -5.25
CA GLY A 19 5.99 5.27 -3.80
C GLY A 19 7.19 4.59 -3.13
N ASN A 20 8.04 3.89 -3.90
CA ASN A 20 9.17 3.12 -3.39
C ASN A 20 10.49 3.69 -3.91
N ALA A 21 11.34 4.16 -3.00
CA ALA A 21 12.64 4.74 -3.33
C ALA A 21 13.58 3.71 -3.99
N SER A 22 13.54 2.45 -3.57
CA SER A 22 14.43 1.42 -4.10
C SER A 22 14.05 1.05 -5.55
N GLU A 23 12.76 0.99 -5.84
CA GLU A 23 12.24 0.72 -7.18
C GLU A 23 12.49 1.91 -8.12
N ALA A 24 12.21 3.13 -7.65
CA ALA A 24 12.50 4.37 -8.37
C ALA A 24 13.99 4.48 -8.77
N TYR A 25 14.90 4.07 -7.88
CA TYR A 25 16.34 4.07 -8.17
C TYR A 25 16.72 3.06 -9.25
N ARG A 26 16.14 1.85 -9.23
CA ARG A 26 16.38 0.84 -10.27
C ARG A 26 15.97 1.34 -11.63
N THR A 27 14.78 1.94 -11.72
CA THR A 27 14.25 2.50 -12.97
C THR A 27 15.09 3.66 -13.48
N ALA A 28 15.50 4.59 -12.61
CA ALA A 28 16.23 5.79 -13.02
C ALA A 28 17.71 5.55 -13.37
N TYR A 29 18.36 4.57 -12.71
CA TYR A 29 19.80 4.29 -12.88
C TYR A 29 20.10 2.96 -13.56
N ALA A 30 19.08 2.21 -14.01
CA ALA A 30 19.22 0.87 -14.60
C ALA A 30 20.10 -0.05 -13.73
N ALA A 31 19.82 -0.06 -12.43
CA ALA A 31 20.66 -0.71 -11.42
C ALA A 31 20.41 -2.23 -11.29
N ASP A 32 19.93 -2.88 -12.36
CA ASP A 32 19.52 -4.30 -12.35
C ASP A 32 20.67 -5.27 -12.04
N LYS A 33 21.92 -4.83 -12.23
CA LYS A 33 23.13 -5.60 -11.91
C LYS A 33 23.66 -5.34 -10.48
N MET A 34 23.05 -4.42 -9.73
CA MET A 34 23.47 -4.08 -8.37
C MET A 34 22.74 -4.93 -7.33
N LYS A 35 23.42 -5.21 -6.22
CA LYS A 35 22.80 -5.91 -5.08
C LYS A 35 21.64 -5.07 -4.51
N PRO A 36 20.51 -5.69 -4.11
CA PRO A 36 19.37 -4.99 -3.54
C PRO A 36 19.71 -4.08 -2.35
N GLU A 37 20.62 -4.52 -1.47
CA GLU A 37 21.09 -3.75 -0.31
C GLU A 37 21.75 -2.43 -0.73
N VAL A 38 22.58 -2.47 -1.78
CA VAL A 38 23.28 -1.29 -2.30
C VAL A 38 22.29 -0.31 -2.90
N VAL A 39 21.31 -0.81 -3.66
CA VAL A 39 20.22 0.00 -4.22
C VAL A 39 19.45 0.72 -3.12
N HIS A 40 19.09 0.01 -2.04
CA HIS A 40 18.35 0.60 -0.92
C HIS A 40 19.12 1.74 -0.26
N VAL A 41 20.40 1.50 0.08
CA VAL A 41 21.25 2.52 0.72
C VAL A 41 21.46 3.74 -0.18
N GLN A 42 21.68 3.53 -1.48
CA GLN A 42 21.85 4.63 -2.44
C GLN A 42 20.55 5.41 -2.66
N ALA A 43 19.41 4.71 -2.72
CA ALA A 43 18.11 5.34 -2.83
C ALA A 43 17.79 6.22 -1.61
N CYS A 44 18.04 5.74 -0.39
CA CYS A 44 17.87 6.54 0.83
C CYS A 44 18.75 7.79 0.81
N LYS A 45 20.04 7.65 0.51
CA LYS A 45 20.97 8.79 0.40
C LYS A 45 20.52 9.81 -0.65
N LEU A 46 19.97 9.34 -1.77
CA LEU A 46 19.49 10.18 -2.84
C LEU A 46 18.19 10.92 -2.44
N GLN A 47 17.29 10.23 -1.75
CA GLN A 47 16.05 10.80 -1.24
C GLN A 47 16.29 11.89 -0.18
N ASP A 48 17.29 11.72 0.67
CA ASP A 48 17.67 12.69 1.71
C ASP A 48 18.32 13.97 1.14
N ASN A 49 18.65 13.99 -0.16
CA ASN A 49 19.21 15.19 -0.77
C ASN A 49 18.14 16.30 -0.83
N PRO A 50 18.41 17.50 -0.25
CA PRO A 50 17.42 18.57 -0.15
C PRO A 50 16.87 19.02 -1.50
N LYS A 51 17.67 18.94 -2.58
CA LYS A 51 17.22 19.29 -3.93
C LYS A 51 16.17 18.32 -4.47
N ILE A 52 16.32 17.04 -4.16
CA ILE A 52 15.42 15.97 -4.60
C ILE A 52 14.14 16.01 -3.77
N ALA A 53 14.24 16.20 -2.46
CA ALA A 53 13.09 16.40 -1.59
C ALA A 53 12.22 17.59 -2.03
N LEU A 54 12.85 18.72 -2.41
CA LEU A 54 12.14 19.88 -2.93
C LEU A 54 11.44 19.55 -4.27
N ARG A 55 12.12 18.87 -5.18
CA ARG A 55 11.55 18.49 -6.48
C ARG A 55 10.36 17.54 -6.35
N ILE A 56 10.45 16.56 -5.46
CA ILE A 56 9.34 15.65 -5.13
C ILE A 56 8.15 16.45 -4.58
N LYS A 57 8.39 17.46 -3.74
CA LYS A 57 7.33 18.31 -3.20
C LYS A 57 6.66 19.15 -4.30
N GLU A 58 7.43 19.71 -5.23
CA GLU A 58 6.92 20.43 -6.40
C GLU A 58 6.05 19.52 -7.26
N LEU A 59 6.56 18.32 -7.63
CA LEU A 59 5.82 17.34 -8.43
C LEU A 59 4.52 16.89 -7.75
N ARG A 60 4.55 16.65 -6.42
CA ARG A 60 3.32 16.38 -5.65
C ARG A 60 2.35 17.55 -5.69
N GLY A 61 2.86 18.78 -5.63
CA GLY A 61 2.07 19.99 -5.80
C GLY A 61 1.42 20.07 -7.17
N GLU A 62 2.17 19.86 -8.25
CA GLU A 62 1.67 19.87 -9.62
C GLU A 62 0.64 18.77 -9.88
N ILE A 63 0.87 17.57 -9.36
CA ILE A 63 -0.07 16.44 -9.46
C ILE A 63 -1.34 16.75 -8.67
N LYS A 64 -1.22 17.33 -7.47
CA LYS A 64 -2.37 17.81 -6.70
C LYS A 64 -3.17 18.87 -7.46
N GLN A 65 -2.51 19.73 -8.24
CA GLN A 65 -3.16 20.74 -9.07
C GLN A 65 -3.79 20.14 -10.35
N ARG A 66 -3.15 19.17 -11.01
CA ARG A 66 -3.68 18.50 -12.20
C ARG A 66 -4.84 17.56 -11.87
N HIS A 67 -4.72 16.78 -10.79
CA HIS A 67 -5.81 16.00 -10.22
C HIS A 67 -6.57 16.85 -9.22
N ASN A 68 -7.12 17.98 -9.67
CA ASN A 68 -7.94 18.91 -8.87
C ASN A 68 -9.24 18.31 -8.31
N VAL A 69 -9.32 16.98 -8.28
CA VAL A 69 -10.25 16.17 -7.51
C VAL A 69 -9.63 16.03 -6.11
N THR A 70 -9.83 17.06 -5.30
CA THR A 70 -9.43 17.02 -3.89
C THR A 70 -10.42 16.14 -3.11
N VAL A 71 -10.00 15.65 -1.93
CA VAL A 71 -10.94 14.97 -1.03
C VAL A 71 -12.17 15.85 -0.77
N ASP A 72 -11.95 17.17 -0.63
CA ASP A 72 -13.03 18.14 -0.43
C ASP A 72 -13.97 18.26 -1.64
N SER A 73 -13.45 18.25 -2.88
CA SER A 73 -14.30 18.29 -4.07
C SER A 73 -15.12 16.99 -4.23
N LEU A 74 -14.51 15.82 -3.96
CA LEU A 74 -15.23 14.55 -3.95
C LEU A 74 -16.30 14.50 -2.85
N LEU A 75 -16.00 15.02 -1.66
CA LEU A 75 -16.96 15.11 -0.56
C LEU A 75 -18.13 16.04 -0.92
N ALA A 76 -17.87 17.13 -1.64
CA ALA A 76 -18.90 18.04 -2.14
C ALA A 76 -19.78 17.36 -3.21
N GLU A 77 -19.19 16.70 -4.20
CA GLU A 77 -19.91 15.95 -5.23
C GLU A 77 -20.78 14.84 -4.61
N LEU A 78 -20.25 14.10 -3.63
CA LEU A 78 -21.02 13.09 -2.90
C LEU A 78 -22.15 13.69 -2.05
N GLU A 79 -21.97 14.91 -1.50
CA GLU A 79 -23.08 15.60 -0.81
C GLU A 79 -24.18 16.00 -1.77
N GLU A 80 -23.81 16.54 -2.93
CA GLU A 80 -24.75 16.95 -3.96
C GLU A 80 -25.53 15.74 -4.48
N ALA A 81 -24.86 14.61 -4.74
CA ALA A 81 -25.50 13.35 -5.11
C ALA A 81 -26.47 12.86 -4.03
N ARG A 82 -26.09 12.95 -2.75
CA ARG A 82 -26.95 12.59 -1.61
C ARG A 82 -28.19 13.47 -1.54
N GLN A 83 -28.04 14.78 -1.70
CA GLN A 83 -29.15 15.73 -1.68
C GLN A 83 -30.11 15.49 -2.86
N LYS A 84 -29.59 15.32 -4.07
CA LYS A 84 -30.39 15.00 -5.27
C LYS A 84 -31.15 13.69 -5.13
N ALA A 85 -30.53 12.66 -4.54
CA ALA A 85 -31.18 11.37 -4.29
C ALA A 85 -32.33 11.46 -3.27
N LEU A 86 -32.25 12.39 -2.31
CA LEU A 86 -33.28 12.62 -1.30
C LEU A 86 -34.38 13.58 -1.76
N SER A 87 -34.07 14.51 -2.68
CA SER A 87 -35.02 15.49 -3.21
C SER A 87 -35.77 15.02 -4.46
N ALA A 88 -35.42 13.87 -5.02
CA ALA A 88 -36.10 13.30 -6.18
C ALA A 88 -37.53 12.82 -5.84
N GLU A 89 -38.42 12.82 -6.83
CA GLU A 89 -39.82 12.36 -6.68
C GLU A 89 -39.92 10.92 -6.16
N THR A 90 -38.91 10.09 -6.46
CA THR A 90 -38.70 8.78 -5.84
C THR A 90 -37.42 8.81 -5.01
N PRO A 91 -37.50 8.90 -3.67
CA PRO A 91 -36.34 8.97 -2.81
C PRO A 91 -35.46 7.72 -2.98
N GLN A 92 -34.26 7.89 -3.53
CA GLN A 92 -33.30 6.80 -3.69
C GLN A 92 -32.39 6.71 -2.47
N SER A 93 -32.96 6.21 -1.37
CA SER A 93 -32.27 6.06 -0.08
C SER A 93 -30.99 5.23 -0.17
N SER A 94 -30.95 4.22 -1.04
CA SER A 94 -29.76 3.40 -1.28
C SER A 94 -28.60 4.20 -1.89
N ALA A 95 -28.88 5.11 -2.83
CA ALA A 95 -27.88 5.99 -3.43
C ALA A 95 -27.34 7.00 -2.41
N ALA A 96 -28.20 7.54 -1.54
CA ALA A 96 -27.81 8.42 -0.46
C ALA A 96 -26.88 7.73 0.56
N VAL A 97 -27.20 6.49 0.96
CA VAL A 97 -26.34 5.69 1.86
C VAL A 97 -25.01 5.35 1.20
N ALA A 98 -25.01 4.99 -0.09
CA ALA A 98 -23.78 4.73 -0.84
C ALA A 98 -22.87 5.97 -0.88
N ALA A 99 -23.45 7.16 -1.06
CA ALA A 99 -22.69 8.41 -1.00
C ALA A 99 -22.09 8.64 0.40
N THR A 100 -22.86 8.45 1.48
CA THR A 100 -22.36 8.57 2.86
C THR A 100 -21.23 7.57 3.15
N MET A 101 -21.35 6.33 2.70
CA MET A 101 -20.28 5.32 2.82
C MET A 101 -19.04 5.72 2.01
N GLY A 102 -19.22 6.25 0.80
CA GLY A 102 -18.12 6.81 0.00
C GLY A 102 -17.35 7.90 0.75
N LYS A 103 -18.07 8.80 1.43
CA LYS A 103 -17.46 9.81 2.30
C LYS A 103 -16.67 9.21 3.44
N ALA A 104 -17.25 8.24 4.16
CA ALA A 104 -16.59 7.55 5.28
C ALA A 104 -15.28 6.85 4.86
N LYS A 105 -15.25 6.29 3.64
CA LYS A 105 -14.04 5.72 3.04
C LYS A 105 -12.99 6.77 2.73
N LEU A 106 -13.37 7.90 2.13
CA LEU A 106 -12.45 8.98 1.78
C LEU A 106 -11.79 9.62 3.01
N VAL A 107 -12.52 9.76 4.12
CA VAL A 107 -11.97 10.30 5.37
C VAL A 107 -11.27 9.25 6.25
N GLY A 108 -11.25 7.99 5.81
CA GLY A 108 -10.61 6.89 6.54
C GLY A 108 -11.28 6.52 7.85
N LEU A 109 -12.59 6.75 7.98
CA LEU A 109 -13.40 6.24 9.09
C LEU A 109 -13.85 4.79 8.85
N ASP A 110 -13.92 4.35 7.59
CA ASP A 110 -14.22 2.97 7.18
C ASP A 110 -12.91 2.16 6.98
N LYS A 111 -12.13 1.99 8.05
CA LYS A 111 -10.90 1.19 8.00
C LYS A 111 -11.24 -0.29 8.15
N GLN A 112 -11.01 -1.08 7.11
CA GLN A 112 -10.93 -2.53 7.25
C GLN A 112 -9.58 -2.92 7.84
N ILE A 113 -9.59 -3.45 9.06
CA ILE A 113 -8.43 -4.11 9.65
C ILE A 113 -8.35 -5.51 9.03
N ILE A 114 -7.44 -5.70 8.08
CA ILE A 114 -7.18 -7.01 7.49
C ILE A 114 -6.05 -7.66 8.31
N ASP A 115 -6.41 -8.62 9.14
CA ASP A 115 -5.44 -9.39 9.91
C ASP A 115 -4.83 -10.49 9.03
N HIS A 116 -3.58 -10.33 8.63
CA HIS A 116 -2.83 -11.33 7.86
C HIS A 116 -2.14 -12.37 8.74
N THR A 117 -2.27 -12.24 10.07
CA THR A 117 -1.67 -13.14 11.06
C THR A 117 -2.76 -13.52 12.04
N SER A 118 -3.37 -14.71 11.89
CA SER A 118 -4.45 -15.17 12.77
C SER A 118 -4.12 -14.90 14.25
N SER A 119 -4.66 -13.80 14.78
CA SER A 119 -4.43 -13.36 16.17
C SER A 119 -5.09 -14.30 17.17
N ASP A 120 -6.07 -15.07 16.71
CA ASP A 120 -6.76 -16.14 17.43
C ASP A 120 -6.00 -17.48 17.40
N GLY A 121 -4.83 -17.54 16.77
CA GLY A 121 -3.95 -18.72 16.77
C GLY A 121 -4.50 -19.94 15.99
N THR A 122 -5.63 -19.79 15.29
CA THR A 122 -6.31 -20.87 14.55
C THR A 122 -5.50 -21.43 13.38
N MET A 123 -4.51 -20.65 12.91
CA MET A 123 -3.60 -21.04 11.82
C MET A 123 -2.26 -21.59 12.32
N ALA A 124 -2.06 -21.73 13.64
CA ALA A 124 -0.88 -22.38 14.19
C ALA A 124 -0.94 -23.90 13.92
N THR A 125 0.14 -24.46 13.37
CA THR A 125 0.25 -25.90 13.13
C THR A 125 0.18 -26.65 14.46
N LYS A 126 -0.83 -27.53 14.63
CA LYS A 126 -0.95 -28.35 15.84
C LYS A 126 0.31 -29.21 15.99
N PRO A 127 0.91 -29.27 17.19
CA PRO A 127 2.15 -30.00 17.40
C PRO A 127 1.94 -31.50 17.13
N THR A 128 2.66 -32.02 16.14
CA THR A 128 2.61 -33.45 15.79
C THR A 128 3.23 -34.27 16.91
N THR A 129 2.41 -34.97 17.69
CA THR A 129 2.89 -35.88 18.74
C THR A 129 3.27 -37.21 18.10
N ILE A 130 4.57 -37.50 18.01
CA ILE A 130 5.07 -38.80 17.55
C ILE A 130 5.14 -39.72 18.77
N ARG A 131 4.26 -40.74 18.82
CA ARG A 131 4.30 -41.77 19.87
C ARG A 131 5.16 -42.93 19.38
N LEU A 132 6.37 -43.05 19.92
CA LEU A 132 7.21 -44.24 19.71
C LEU A 132 6.62 -45.40 20.51
N VAL A 133 6.05 -46.38 19.81
CA VAL A 133 5.61 -47.65 20.41
C VAL A 133 6.80 -48.61 20.33
N GLY A 134 7.40 -48.93 21.47
CA GLY A 134 8.43 -49.97 21.54
C GLY A 134 7.81 -51.33 21.25
N VAL A 135 8.47 -52.13 20.41
CA VAL A 135 8.07 -53.53 20.18
C VAL A 135 8.62 -54.35 21.36
N ASP A 136 7.76 -55.11 22.05
CA ASP A 136 8.21 -55.99 23.12
C ASP A 136 9.07 -57.14 22.56
N PRO A 137 10.21 -57.47 23.20
CA PRO A 137 11.11 -58.52 22.75
C PRO A 137 10.59 -59.89 23.19
N ALA A 138 9.45 -60.32 22.66
CA ALA A 138 8.92 -61.66 22.89
C ALA A 138 8.47 -62.30 21.58
N ASN A 139 9.44 -62.66 20.74
CA ASN A 139 9.32 -63.80 19.83
C ASN A 139 10.69 -64.29 19.35
N GLY A 140 11.61 -64.47 20.32
CA GLY A 140 12.86 -65.18 20.13
C GLY A 140 12.88 -66.54 20.83
N LYS A 141 12.45 -67.59 20.10
CA LYS A 141 12.81 -69.03 20.23
C LYS A 141 12.20 -69.83 21.40
N PRO A 142 12.21 -71.19 21.41
CA PRO A 142 12.80 -72.16 20.46
C PRO A 142 11.88 -73.36 20.06
N SER A 143 12.15 -73.99 18.90
CA SER A 143 12.15 -75.46 18.70
C SER A 143 12.78 -75.78 17.36
#